data_AF-A0A6G6VZV3-F1
#
_entry.id   AF-A0A6G6VZV3-F1
#
_cell.length_a   1.000
_cell.length_b   1.000
_cell.length_c   1.000
_cell.angle_alpha   90.00
_cell.angle_beta   90.00
_cell.angle_gamma   90.00
#
_symmetry.space_group_name_H-M   'P 1'
#
loop_
_entity.id
_entity.type
_entity.pdbx_description
1 polymer ?
#
loop_
_entity_poly.entity_id
_entity_poly.type
_entity_poly.pdbx_seq_one_letter_code
_entity_poly.pdbx_strand_id
1 'polypeptide(L)'
;MLTRIAELGGRVLRAFFGALLLVRRPRPIHPRGRVLDGWITWLPDAAPSGIAWIDTVPPAPQPVVARLSRSVGLPDGLPDIIGLALRLDIDGRPADLELASTGLGIPSRFMLLPHRSPARARLGTLLPYRGTRGPVLVCARTLAPATLPAGGAGLDAALETPGWRLRLYHATPTSLWHPFADVSLRLAHEQDDRELRFDAGRHPLPGAGEYPWVRALRDPSYRRAQSVRAG
;
A
#
# COMPACT_ATOMS: atom_id res chain seq x y z
N MET A 1 18.49 -5.20 28.46
CA MET A 1 18.72 -6.07 27.29
C MET A 1 17.70 -5.82 26.17
N LEU A 2 16.40 -5.74 26.48
CA LEU A 2 15.31 -5.36 25.55
C LEU A 2 15.53 -4.02 24.82
N THR A 3 16.04 -3.00 25.52
CA THR A 3 16.29 -1.66 24.95
C THR A 3 17.36 -1.67 23.85
N ARG A 4 18.43 -2.46 24.02
CA ARG A 4 19.51 -2.59 23.01
C ARG A 4 19.06 -3.35 21.77
N ILE A 5 18.15 -4.33 21.91
CA ILE A 5 17.55 -5.05 20.78
C ILE A 5 16.59 -4.14 20.00
N ALA A 6 15.79 -3.33 20.70
CA ALA A 6 14.92 -2.33 20.08
C ALA A 6 15.73 -1.22 19.36
N GLU A 7 16.85 -0.77 19.93
CA GLU A 7 17.75 0.20 19.32
C GLU A 7 18.51 -0.37 18.11
N LEU A 8 18.93 -1.64 18.17
CA LEU A 8 19.57 -2.32 17.05
C LEU A 8 18.57 -2.57 15.92
N GLY A 9 17.36 -3.04 16.26
CA GLY A 9 16.24 -3.17 15.32
C GLY A 9 15.87 -1.83 14.68
N GLY A 10 15.80 -0.76 15.47
CA GLY A 10 15.55 0.60 14.99
C GLY A 10 16.64 1.14 14.06
N ARG A 11 17.91 0.80 14.30
CA ARG A 11 19.04 1.15 13.41
C ARG A 11 19.03 0.37 12.10
N VAL A 12 18.71 -0.92 12.13
CA VAL A 12 18.56 -1.74 10.92
C VAL A 12 17.37 -1.27 10.09
N LEU A 13 16.23 -0.98 10.74
CA LEU A 13 15.07 -0.39 10.08
C LEU A 13 15.42 0.97 9.47
N ARG A 14 16.12 1.85 10.21
CA ARG A 14 16.55 3.17 9.73
C ARG A 14 17.53 3.07 8.57
N ALA A 15 18.44 2.10 8.57
CA ALA A 15 19.36 1.84 7.46
C ALA A 15 18.62 1.30 6.23
N PHE A 16 17.67 0.38 6.42
CA PHE A 16 16.81 -0.15 5.36
C PHE A 16 15.93 0.94 4.74
N PHE A 17 15.26 1.77 5.56
CA PHE A 17 14.47 2.91 5.09
C PHE A 17 15.34 4.04 4.52
N GLY A 18 16.54 4.26 5.05
CA GLY A 18 17.52 5.18 4.48
C GLY A 18 17.99 4.75 3.09
N ALA A 19 18.23 3.45 2.89
CA ALA A 19 18.52 2.88 1.57
C ALA A 19 17.32 2.98 0.63
N LEU A 20 16.09 2.82 1.14
CA LEU A 20 14.87 3.02 0.37
C LEU A 20 14.67 4.48 -0.07
N LEU A 21 15.04 5.44 0.77
CA LEU A 21 15.05 6.87 0.46
C LEU A 21 16.17 7.25 -0.52
N LEU A 22 17.30 6.53 -0.55
CA LEU A 22 18.37 6.69 -1.55
C LEU A 22 17.94 6.22 -2.95
N VAL A 23 17.01 5.25 -3.02
CA VAL A 23 16.37 4.84 -4.29
C VAL A 23 15.32 5.85 -4.75
N ARG A 24 14.73 6.63 -3.82
CA ARG A 24 13.86 7.76 -4.14
C ARG A 24 14.68 8.95 -4.63
N ARG A 25 15.05 8.93 -5.92
CA ARG A 25 15.30 10.19 -6.63
C ARG A 25 14.05 11.07 -6.53
N PRO A 26 14.15 12.41 -6.47
CA PRO A 26 13.01 13.28 -6.73
C PRO A 26 12.63 13.04 -8.18
N ARG A 27 11.73 12.07 -8.43
CA ARG A 27 11.39 11.67 -9.78
C ARG A 27 10.24 12.55 -10.29
N PRO A 28 10.29 12.92 -11.58
CA PRO A 28 9.11 13.36 -12.29
C PRO A 28 8.01 12.33 -12.07
N ILE A 29 6.80 12.81 -11.79
CA ILE A 29 5.56 12.07 -11.62
C ILE A 29 5.51 10.93 -12.63
N HIS A 30 5.36 9.67 -12.18
CA HIS A 30 5.28 8.49 -13.04
C HIS A 30 4.28 8.71 -14.19
N PRO A 31 4.69 8.93 -15.45
CA PRO A 31 3.75 9.22 -16.53
C PRO A 31 3.04 7.95 -17.05
N ARG A 32 3.18 6.80 -16.35
CA ARG A 32 2.71 5.48 -16.81
C ARG A 32 1.95 4.70 -15.73
N GLY A 33 1.46 5.36 -14.68
CA GLY A 33 0.47 4.71 -13.82
C GLY A 33 -0.84 4.49 -14.58
N ARG A 34 -1.72 3.65 -14.05
CA ARG A 34 -3.10 3.51 -14.50
C ARG A 34 -4.04 3.88 -13.38
N VAL A 35 -4.94 4.80 -13.67
CA VAL A 35 -6.07 5.09 -12.80
C VAL A 35 -7.13 4.03 -13.07
N LEU A 36 -7.67 3.48 -11.99
CA LEU A 36 -8.66 2.43 -12.00
C LEU A 36 -9.84 2.85 -11.15
N ASP A 37 -11.04 2.47 -11.56
CA ASP A 37 -12.24 2.65 -10.77
C ASP A 37 -12.82 1.29 -10.38
N GLY A 38 -13.57 1.26 -9.29
CA GLY A 38 -14.32 0.08 -8.96
C GLY A 38 -14.95 0.12 -7.58
N TRP A 39 -15.02 -1.06 -6.97
CA TRP A 39 -15.80 -1.29 -5.76
C TRP A 39 -15.03 -2.14 -4.76
N ILE A 40 -15.18 -1.80 -3.49
CA ILE A 40 -14.74 -2.62 -2.37
C ILE A 40 -15.97 -3.16 -1.62
N THR A 41 -15.90 -4.44 -1.25
CA THR A 41 -16.94 -5.14 -0.50
C THR A 41 -16.30 -5.83 0.69
N TRP A 42 -16.72 -5.45 1.90
CA TRP A 42 -16.24 -6.08 3.13
C TRP A 42 -16.87 -7.47 3.30
N LEU A 43 -16.11 -8.37 3.92
CA LEU A 43 -16.59 -9.70 4.28
C LEU A 43 -17.33 -9.63 5.63
N PRO A 44 -18.53 -10.24 5.76
CA PRO A 44 -19.38 -10.07 6.95
C PRO A 44 -18.78 -10.64 8.24
N ASP A 45 -17.92 -11.66 8.15
CA ASP A 45 -17.34 -12.37 9.30
C ASP A 45 -15.80 -12.26 9.35
N ALA A 46 -15.27 -11.11 8.95
CA ALA A 46 -13.83 -10.87 9.03
C ALA A 46 -13.34 -10.93 10.47
N ALA A 47 -12.21 -11.60 10.71
CA ALA A 47 -11.56 -11.52 12.02
C ALA A 47 -11.25 -10.04 12.33
N PRO A 48 -11.48 -9.55 13.55
CA PRO A 48 -11.25 -8.14 13.84
C PRO A 48 -9.77 -7.81 13.64
N SER A 49 -9.46 -6.59 13.22
CA SER A 49 -8.12 -6.02 13.04
C SER A 49 -7.75 -4.97 14.10
N GLY A 50 -8.75 -4.31 14.70
CA GLY A 50 -8.57 -3.17 15.60
C GLY A 50 -8.50 -1.83 14.85
N ILE A 51 -8.88 -1.80 13.58
CA ILE A 51 -9.04 -0.60 12.76
C ILE A 51 -10.50 -0.52 12.32
N ALA A 52 -11.19 0.56 12.65
CA ALA A 52 -12.62 0.72 12.36
C ALA A 52 -12.95 0.55 10.87
N TRP A 53 -12.11 1.11 9.98
CA TRP A 53 -12.28 0.95 8.53
C TRP A 53 -12.23 -0.51 8.05
N ILE A 54 -11.55 -1.41 8.76
CA ILE A 54 -11.50 -2.84 8.44
C ILE A 54 -12.66 -3.59 9.12
N ASP A 55 -12.98 -3.20 10.36
CA ASP A 55 -13.87 -3.96 11.24
C ASP A 55 -15.35 -3.56 11.11
N THR A 56 -15.64 -2.41 10.49
CA THR A 56 -17.01 -1.93 10.26
C THR A 56 -17.44 -2.25 8.84
N VAL A 57 -18.39 -3.17 8.70
CA VAL A 57 -18.96 -3.58 7.41
C VAL A 57 -20.04 -2.57 6.97
N PRO A 58 -19.85 -1.84 5.86
CA PRO A 58 -20.88 -0.95 5.34
C PRO A 58 -22.06 -1.76 4.78
N PRO A 59 -23.28 -1.18 4.71
CA PRO A 59 -24.48 -1.88 4.22
C PRO A 59 -24.43 -2.22 2.72
N ALA A 60 -23.55 -1.57 1.95
CA ALA A 60 -23.38 -1.77 0.53
C ALA A 60 -21.90 -1.62 0.12
N PRO A 61 -21.49 -2.21 -1.02
CA PRO A 61 -20.17 -1.96 -1.61
C PRO A 61 -19.88 -0.47 -1.74
N GLN A 62 -18.63 -0.08 -1.47
CA GLN A 62 -18.21 1.33 -1.54
C GLN A 62 -17.40 1.58 -2.82
N PRO A 63 -17.58 2.73 -3.48
CA PRO A 63 -16.76 3.10 -4.62
C PRO A 63 -15.31 3.32 -4.18
N VAL A 64 -14.37 2.93 -5.04
CA VAL A 64 -12.95 3.12 -4.81
C VAL A 64 -12.26 3.55 -6.09
N VAL A 65 -11.42 4.57 -5.98
CA VAL A 65 -10.48 4.94 -7.04
C VAL A 65 -9.13 4.36 -6.67
N ALA A 66 -8.44 3.79 -7.64
CA ALA A 66 -7.15 3.16 -7.43
C ALA A 66 -6.12 3.62 -8.46
N ARG A 67 -4.85 3.45 -8.10
CA ARG A 67 -3.73 3.72 -8.98
C ARG A 67 -2.73 2.59 -8.94
N LEU A 68 -2.58 1.91 -10.07
CA LEU A 68 -1.51 0.96 -10.31
C LEU A 68 -0.27 1.70 -10.81
N SER A 69 0.89 1.41 -10.23
CA SER A 69 2.14 2.08 -10.58
C SER A 69 3.36 1.16 -10.50
N ARG A 70 4.47 1.61 -11.11
CA ARG A 70 5.79 0.98 -11.04
C ARG A 70 6.79 1.99 -10.49
N SER A 71 7.41 1.67 -9.35
CA SER A 71 8.11 2.66 -8.52
C SER A 71 9.51 3.04 -9.03
N VAL A 72 10.24 2.11 -9.65
CA VAL A 72 11.55 2.41 -10.25
C VAL A 72 11.37 2.97 -11.66
N GLY A 73 10.39 2.45 -12.41
CA GLY A 73 10.10 2.85 -13.79
C GLY A 73 10.96 2.11 -14.81
N LEU A 74 11.34 0.87 -14.51
CA LEU A 74 12.10 0.03 -15.45
C LEU A 74 11.24 -0.33 -16.67
N PRO A 75 11.84 -0.71 -17.81
CA PRO A 75 11.10 -1.23 -18.97
C PRO A 75 10.14 -2.38 -18.62
N ASP A 76 9.07 -2.54 -19.41
CA ASP A 76 7.96 -3.49 -19.14
C ASP A 76 8.36 -4.98 -19.11
N GLY A 77 9.57 -5.34 -19.56
CA GLY A 77 10.12 -6.68 -19.42
C GLY A 77 10.84 -6.97 -18.09
N LEU A 78 11.17 -5.94 -17.31
CA LEU A 78 11.99 -6.07 -16.10
C LEU A 78 11.14 -6.08 -14.81
N PRO A 79 11.56 -6.83 -13.77
CA PRO A 79 10.94 -6.75 -12.45
C PRO A 79 11.01 -5.32 -11.88
N ASP A 80 9.92 -4.83 -11.30
CA ASP A 80 9.86 -3.54 -10.60
C ASP A 80 9.08 -3.67 -9.28
N ILE A 81 9.16 -2.68 -8.41
CA ILE A 81 8.28 -2.58 -7.25
C ILE A 81 6.92 -2.08 -7.73
N ILE A 82 5.93 -2.96 -7.64
CA ILE A 82 4.55 -2.67 -8.04
C ILE A 82 3.87 -1.94 -6.89
N GLY A 83 3.29 -0.78 -7.17
CA GLY A 83 2.48 -0.01 -6.23
C GLY A 83 1.00 -0.10 -6.58
N LEU A 84 0.15 -0.22 -5.57
CA LEU A 84 -1.29 -0.07 -5.68
C LEU A 84 -1.77 0.85 -4.56
N ALA A 85 -2.32 2.00 -4.93
CA ALA A 85 -2.97 2.89 -3.99
C ALA A 85 -4.49 2.81 -4.19
N LEU A 86 -5.25 2.80 -3.11
CA LEU A 86 -6.71 2.86 -3.10
C LEU A 86 -7.14 4.11 -2.34
N ARG A 87 -8.16 4.82 -2.86
CA ARG A 87 -8.80 5.97 -2.24
C ARG A 87 -10.29 5.73 -2.18
N LEU A 88 -10.85 5.92 -1.00
CA LEU A 88 -12.28 5.94 -0.76
C LEU A 88 -12.67 7.31 -0.25
N ASP A 89 -13.91 7.70 -0.52
CA ASP A 89 -14.55 8.81 0.18
C ASP A 89 -15.31 8.23 1.38
N ILE A 90 -14.94 8.66 2.58
CA ILE A 90 -15.61 8.30 3.82
C ILE A 90 -16.13 9.61 4.44
N ASP A 91 -17.45 9.79 4.41
CA ASP A 91 -18.15 10.96 4.96
C ASP A 91 -17.60 12.31 4.43
N GLY A 92 -17.33 12.39 3.12
CA GLY A 92 -16.79 13.58 2.46
C GLY A 92 -15.29 13.79 2.67
N ARG A 93 -14.57 12.76 3.14
CA ARG A 93 -13.13 12.82 3.39
C ARG A 93 -12.40 11.68 2.68
N PRO A 94 -11.29 11.97 1.99
CA PRO A 94 -10.49 10.91 1.40
C PRO A 94 -9.83 10.04 2.48
N ALA A 95 -9.80 8.73 2.23
CA ALA A 95 -9.05 7.74 2.99
C ALA A 95 -8.18 6.92 2.03
N ASP A 96 -6.87 6.97 2.22
CA ASP A 96 -5.86 6.38 1.33
C ASP A 96 -5.21 5.14 1.95
N LEU A 97 -5.20 4.05 1.17
CA LEU A 97 -4.41 2.85 1.44
C LEU A 97 -3.31 2.73 0.38
N GLU A 98 -2.06 2.78 0.79
CA GLU A 98 -0.90 2.61 -0.10
C GLU A 98 -0.22 1.26 0.12
N LEU A 99 -0.17 0.46 -0.94
CA LEU A 99 0.45 -0.84 -0.96
C LEU A 99 1.61 -0.87 -1.95
N ALA A 100 2.65 -1.63 -1.60
CA ALA A 100 3.76 -1.93 -2.49
C ALA A 100 4.00 -3.44 -2.53
N SER A 101 4.67 -3.93 -3.56
CA SER A 101 4.95 -5.36 -3.65
C SER A 101 5.93 -5.83 -2.56
N THR A 102 5.45 -6.71 -1.69
CA THR A 102 6.17 -7.27 -0.53
C THR A 102 6.05 -8.80 -0.48
N GLY A 103 6.75 -9.43 0.47
CA GLY A 103 6.44 -10.79 0.89
C GLY A 103 5.19 -10.87 1.77
N LEU A 104 4.80 -12.09 2.14
CA LEU A 104 3.74 -12.37 3.13
C LEU A 104 4.27 -13.04 4.40
N GLY A 105 5.48 -13.61 4.35
CA GLY A 105 6.10 -14.30 5.47
C GLY A 105 6.88 -13.35 6.38
N ILE A 106 7.50 -13.90 7.42
CA ILE A 106 8.44 -13.15 8.27
C ILE A 106 9.85 -13.59 7.83
N PRO A 107 10.79 -12.67 7.54
CA PRO A 107 10.66 -11.21 7.62
C PRO A 107 10.13 -10.55 6.34
N SER A 108 9.85 -11.32 5.28
CA SER A 108 9.62 -10.79 3.93
C SER A 108 8.43 -9.85 3.77
N ARG A 109 7.46 -9.85 4.69
CA ARG A 109 6.35 -8.87 4.75
C ARG A 109 6.80 -7.44 5.05
N PHE A 110 8.05 -7.25 5.48
CA PHE A 110 8.69 -5.94 5.69
C PHE A 110 9.73 -5.61 4.61
N MET A 111 9.72 -6.33 3.49
CA MET A 111 10.69 -6.17 2.41
C MET A 111 9.99 -5.88 1.09
N LEU A 112 10.52 -4.94 0.32
CA LEU A 112 10.07 -4.73 -1.05
C LEU A 112 10.63 -5.81 -1.96
N LEU A 113 9.74 -6.45 -2.71
CA LEU A 113 10.09 -7.52 -3.65
C LEU A 113 9.71 -7.09 -5.07
N PRO A 114 10.63 -7.18 -6.04
CA PRO A 114 10.32 -6.80 -7.41
C PRO A 114 9.52 -7.90 -8.11
N HIS A 115 8.53 -7.50 -8.90
CA HIS A 115 7.68 -8.40 -9.67
C HIS A 115 7.61 -7.95 -11.13
N ARG A 116 7.49 -8.92 -12.04
CA ARG A 116 7.25 -8.67 -13.47
C ARG A 116 5.77 -8.49 -13.82
N SER A 117 4.86 -8.91 -12.94
CA SER A 117 3.42 -8.88 -13.20
C SER A 117 2.69 -8.42 -11.95
N PRO A 118 1.79 -7.42 -12.06
CA PRO A 118 0.94 -6.99 -10.94
C PRO A 118 0.11 -8.13 -10.34
N ALA A 119 -0.43 -9.01 -11.19
CA ALA A 119 -1.24 -10.14 -10.73
C ALA A 119 -0.48 -11.11 -9.80
N ARG A 120 0.84 -11.25 -10.01
CA ARG A 120 1.71 -12.14 -9.21
C ARG A 120 2.28 -11.48 -7.96
N ALA A 121 2.16 -10.16 -7.84
CA ALA A 121 2.62 -9.43 -6.67
C ALA A 121 1.71 -9.71 -5.47
N ARG A 122 2.30 -9.72 -4.27
CA ARG A 122 1.56 -9.54 -3.03
C ARG A 122 1.81 -8.11 -2.60
N LEU A 123 0.75 -7.34 -2.42
CA LEU A 123 0.84 -5.90 -2.25
C LEU A 123 0.59 -5.58 -0.79
N GLY A 124 1.63 -5.24 -0.04
CA GLY A 124 1.55 -4.99 1.39
C GLY A 124 1.87 -3.55 1.77
N THR A 125 1.34 -3.14 2.91
CA THR A 125 1.89 -2.02 3.68
C THR A 125 3.27 -2.41 4.20
N LEU A 126 4.27 -1.54 4.00
CA LEU A 126 5.63 -1.78 4.51
C LEU A 126 5.75 -1.43 6.00
N LEU A 127 4.90 -0.50 6.46
CA LEU A 127 4.85 0.02 7.81
C LEU A 127 3.46 -0.25 8.40
N PRO A 128 3.35 -0.69 9.67
CA PRO A 128 2.06 -0.98 10.27
C PRO A 128 1.31 0.30 10.63
N TYR A 129 -0.01 0.25 10.45
CA TYR A 129 -0.92 1.13 11.15
C TYR A 129 -0.95 0.78 12.64
N ARG A 130 -1.32 1.75 13.48
CA ARG A 130 -1.63 1.52 14.90
C ARG A 130 -3.14 1.32 15.03
N GLY A 131 -3.58 0.08 15.24
CA GLY A 131 -4.94 -0.23 15.64
C GLY A 131 -5.11 -0.16 17.16
N THR A 132 -6.36 -0.27 17.62
CA THR A 132 -6.73 -0.32 19.05
C THR A 132 -6.18 -1.56 19.75
N ARG A 133 -5.88 -2.63 19.00
CA ARG A 133 -5.32 -3.90 19.49
C ARG A 133 -3.84 -4.09 19.12
N GLY A 134 -3.17 -3.04 18.66
CA GLY A 134 -1.75 -3.06 18.32
C GLY A 134 -1.46 -2.82 16.83
N PRO A 135 -0.25 -3.16 16.36
CA PRO A 135 0.17 -2.91 14.99
C PRO A 135 -0.58 -3.79 13.99
N VAL A 136 -1.06 -3.19 12.90
CA VAL A 136 -1.80 -3.86 11.83
C VAL A 136 -1.14 -3.58 10.48
N LEU A 137 -0.82 -4.64 9.77
CA LEU A 137 -0.42 -4.61 8.36
C LEU A 137 -1.63 -4.95 7.51
N VAL A 138 -1.76 -4.27 6.38
CA VAL A 138 -2.72 -4.60 5.32
C VAL A 138 -1.98 -5.15 4.12
N CYS A 139 -2.54 -6.17 3.45
CA CYS A 139 -2.09 -6.60 2.14
C CYS A 139 -3.24 -6.92 1.18
N ALA A 140 -2.97 -6.91 -0.12
CA ALA A 140 -3.86 -7.32 -1.18
C ALA A 140 -3.22 -8.46 -1.99
N ARG A 141 -4.06 -9.42 -2.40
CA ARG A 141 -3.69 -10.52 -3.29
C ARG A 141 -4.67 -10.62 -4.44
N THR A 142 -4.14 -10.80 -5.64
CA THR A 142 -4.97 -11.05 -6.83
C THR A 142 -5.76 -12.34 -6.68
N LEU A 143 -7.07 -12.25 -6.93
CA LEU A 143 -7.96 -13.38 -7.14
C LEU A 143 -8.06 -13.72 -8.64
N ALA A 144 -8.18 -12.69 -9.49
CA ALA A 144 -8.21 -12.81 -10.94
C ALA A 144 -7.82 -11.48 -11.61
N PRO A 145 -7.23 -11.48 -12.80
CA PRO A 145 -6.79 -12.65 -13.56
C PRO A 145 -5.49 -13.25 -12.99
N ALA A 146 -5.12 -14.47 -13.43
CA ALA A 146 -3.88 -15.12 -12.98
C ALA A 146 -2.61 -14.35 -13.41
N THR A 147 -2.71 -13.60 -14.50
CA THR A 147 -1.63 -12.79 -15.06
C THR A 147 -2.15 -11.43 -15.50
N LEU A 148 -1.41 -10.39 -15.17
CA LEU A 148 -1.55 -9.05 -15.76
C LEU A 148 -0.21 -8.68 -16.42
N PRO A 149 -0.22 -8.15 -17.65
CA PRO A 149 0.98 -7.60 -18.26
C PRO A 149 1.61 -6.50 -17.38
N ALA A 150 2.91 -6.26 -17.54
CA ALA A 150 3.63 -5.27 -16.74
C ALA A 150 3.26 -3.81 -17.10
N GLY A 151 2.76 -3.59 -18.31
CA GLY A 151 2.49 -2.28 -18.89
C GLY A 151 1.97 -2.37 -20.33
N GLY A 152 1.81 -1.21 -20.95
CA GLY A 152 1.37 -1.05 -22.35
C GLY A 152 -0.09 -1.42 -22.60
N ALA A 153 -0.49 -1.43 -23.87
CA ALA A 153 -1.88 -1.68 -24.29
C ALA A 153 -2.44 -3.04 -23.84
N GLY A 154 -1.58 -4.05 -23.65
CA GLY A 154 -2.02 -5.35 -23.13
C GLY A 154 -2.46 -5.29 -21.66
N LEU A 155 -1.83 -4.42 -20.85
CA LEU A 155 -2.29 -4.17 -19.48
C LEU A 155 -3.65 -3.46 -19.51
N ASP A 156 -3.81 -2.48 -20.40
CA ASP A 156 -5.03 -1.67 -20.54
C ASP A 156 -6.22 -2.56 -20.91
N ALA A 157 -6.07 -3.38 -21.95
CA ALA A 157 -7.09 -4.34 -22.38
C ALA A 157 -7.49 -5.31 -21.24
N ALA A 158 -6.51 -5.83 -20.49
CA ALA A 158 -6.78 -6.74 -19.39
C ALA A 158 -7.50 -6.06 -18.20
N LEU A 159 -7.22 -4.77 -17.96
CA LEU A 159 -7.88 -3.96 -16.93
C LEU A 159 -9.27 -3.49 -17.37
N GLU A 160 -9.53 -3.32 -18.65
CA GLU A 160 -10.86 -3.05 -19.19
C GLU A 160 -11.74 -4.30 -19.08
N THR A 161 -11.25 -5.44 -19.58
CA THR A 161 -11.93 -6.74 -19.54
C THR A 161 -10.92 -7.88 -19.42
N PRO A 162 -10.97 -8.71 -18.35
CA PRO A 162 -12.05 -8.83 -17.37
C PRO A 162 -11.99 -7.84 -16.20
N GLY A 163 -10.94 -7.02 -16.09
CA GLY A 163 -10.64 -6.23 -14.90
C GLY A 163 -9.83 -7.02 -13.87
N TRP A 164 -9.54 -6.40 -12.74
CA TRP A 164 -8.67 -6.93 -11.69
C TRP A 164 -9.42 -7.08 -10.37
N ARG A 165 -9.54 -8.32 -9.89
CA ARG A 165 -10.12 -8.65 -8.58
C ARG A 165 -9.04 -9.01 -7.59
N LEU A 166 -9.06 -8.39 -6.43
CA LEU A 166 -8.15 -8.61 -5.32
C LEU A 166 -8.93 -8.93 -4.05
N ARG A 167 -8.29 -9.66 -3.14
CA ARG A 167 -8.73 -9.80 -1.74
C ARG A 167 -7.76 -9.05 -0.84
N LEU A 168 -8.31 -8.25 0.07
CA LEU A 168 -7.58 -7.59 1.13
C LEU A 168 -7.54 -8.46 2.38
N TYR A 169 -6.40 -8.40 3.06
CA TYR A 169 -6.11 -9.11 4.28
C TYR A 169 -5.46 -8.17 5.28
N HIS A 170 -5.62 -8.47 6.57
CA HIS A 170 -4.85 -7.84 7.63
C HIS A 170 -4.09 -8.89 8.45
N ALA A 171 -3.03 -8.45 9.11
CA ALA A 171 -2.28 -9.26 10.06
C ALA A 171 -1.62 -8.36 11.09
N THR A 172 -1.31 -8.91 12.26
CA THR A 172 -0.26 -8.32 13.09
C THR A 172 1.12 -8.60 12.45
N PRO A 173 2.20 -7.95 12.91
CA PRO A 173 3.55 -8.20 12.42
C PRO A 173 3.95 -9.68 12.38
N THR A 174 3.40 -10.50 13.28
CA THR A 174 3.79 -11.91 13.45
C THR A 174 2.68 -12.91 13.19
N SER A 175 1.42 -12.48 13.02
CA SER A 175 0.29 -13.39 12.83
C SER A 175 0.14 -13.89 11.40
N LEU A 176 -0.78 -14.85 11.24
CA LEU A 176 -1.37 -15.20 9.96
C LEU A 176 -2.18 -14.03 9.39
N TRP A 177 -2.40 -14.08 8.07
CA TRP A 177 -3.22 -13.12 7.34
C TRP A 177 -4.69 -13.50 7.38
N HIS A 178 -5.55 -12.55 7.73
CA HIS A 178 -6.99 -12.72 7.82
C HIS A 178 -7.68 -11.89 6.72
N PRO A 179 -8.51 -12.50 5.86
CA PRO A 179 -9.21 -11.76 4.81
C PRO A 179 -10.28 -10.84 5.41
N PHE A 180 -10.51 -9.69 4.79
CA PHE A 180 -11.56 -8.78 5.25
C PHE A 180 -12.36 -8.07 4.17
N ALA A 181 -11.86 -7.98 2.93
CA ALA A 181 -12.61 -7.35 1.84
C ALA A 181 -12.18 -7.89 0.48
N ASP A 182 -13.06 -7.80 -0.50
CA ASP A 182 -12.75 -7.99 -1.91
C ASP A 182 -12.81 -6.63 -2.63
N VAL A 183 -11.91 -6.41 -3.58
CA VAL A 183 -11.83 -5.20 -4.39
C VAL A 183 -11.89 -5.61 -5.85
N SER A 184 -12.80 -5.02 -6.61
CA SER A 184 -12.88 -5.19 -8.07
C SER A 184 -12.54 -3.87 -8.73
N LEU A 185 -11.54 -3.85 -9.59
CA LEU A 185 -11.01 -2.68 -10.27
C LEU A 185 -11.07 -2.86 -11.78
N ARG A 186 -11.33 -1.78 -12.51
CA ARG A 186 -11.26 -1.71 -13.97
C ARG A 186 -10.51 -0.45 -14.39
N LEU A 187 -10.02 -0.43 -15.61
CA LEU A 187 -9.41 0.78 -16.16
C LEU A 187 -10.42 1.94 -16.10
N ALA A 188 -10.03 3.05 -15.48
CA ALA A 188 -10.87 4.24 -15.39
C ALA A 188 -11.05 4.85 -16.78
N HIS A 189 -12.24 5.39 -17.05
CA HIS A 189 -12.50 6.08 -18.31
C HIS A 189 -11.68 7.37 -18.43
N GLU A 190 -11.51 8.07 -17.31
CA GLU A 190 -10.66 9.25 -17.21
C GLU A 190 -9.31 8.88 -16.58
N GLN A 191 -8.23 9.19 -17.28
CA GLN A 191 -6.86 8.89 -16.86
C GLN A 191 -6.12 10.12 -16.31
N ASP A 192 -6.83 11.19 -15.93
CA ASP A 192 -6.16 12.39 -15.40
C ASP A 192 -5.57 12.13 -14.01
N ASP A 193 -4.29 11.76 -14.02
CA ASP A 193 -3.46 11.46 -12.87
C ASP A 193 -2.95 12.71 -12.15
N ARG A 194 -3.07 13.90 -12.74
CA ARG A 194 -2.36 15.09 -12.23
C ARG A 194 -2.90 15.56 -10.88
N GLU A 195 -4.17 15.27 -10.58
CA GLU A 195 -4.83 15.60 -9.32
C GLU A 195 -4.87 14.43 -8.32
N LEU A 196 -4.67 13.19 -8.78
CA LEU A 196 -4.83 12.00 -7.94
C LEU A 196 -3.56 11.64 -7.15
N ARG A 197 -3.20 12.52 -6.20
CA ARG A 197 -2.10 12.27 -5.24
C ARG A 197 -2.61 11.52 -4.01
N PHE A 198 -2.27 10.24 -3.91
CA PHE A 198 -2.47 9.43 -2.71
C PHE A 198 -1.44 9.80 -1.64
N ASP A 199 -1.90 9.93 -0.40
CA ASP A 199 -1.08 10.19 0.77
C ASP A 199 -1.75 9.59 2.01
N ALA A 200 -1.40 8.35 2.33
CA ALA A 200 -1.92 7.63 3.51
C ALA A 200 -1.54 8.27 4.86
N GLY A 201 -0.58 9.21 4.88
CA GLY A 201 -0.24 9.99 6.06
C GLY A 201 -1.20 11.18 6.26
N ARG A 202 -1.60 11.84 5.16
CA ARG A 202 -2.58 12.94 5.19
C ARG A 202 -4.02 12.46 5.24
N HIS A 203 -4.29 11.29 4.66
CA HIS A 203 -5.63 10.71 4.51
C HIS A 203 -5.65 9.32 5.14
N PRO A 204 -5.49 9.19 6.47
CA PRO A 204 -5.45 7.89 7.13
C PRO A 204 -6.80 7.18 7.06
N LEU A 205 -6.75 5.85 7.09
CA LEU A 205 -7.96 5.04 7.21
C LEU A 205 -8.70 5.35 8.54
N PRO A 206 -10.03 5.45 8.54
CA PRO A 206 -10.80 5.62 9.78
C PRO A 206 -10.43 4.60 10.86
N GLY A 207 -10.14 5.09 12.06
CA GLY A 207 -9.70 4.26 13.19
C GLY A 207 -8.25 3.74 13.09
N ALA A 208 -7.50 4.07 12.04
CA ALA A 208 -6.07 3.78 11.96
C ALA A 208 -5.25 4.95 12.53
N GLY A 209 -4.45 4.66 13.56
CA GLY A 209 -3.44 5.57 14.06
C GLY A 209 -2.10 5.40 13.34
N GLU A 210 -1.21 6.36 13.55
CA GLU A 210 0.17 6.29 13.08
C GLU A 210 1.16 6.35 14.27
N TYR A 211 2.17 5.49 14.24
CA TYR A 211 3.25 5.51 15.23
C TYR A 211 4.17 6.72 15.02
N PRO A 212 4.68 7.36 16.10
CA PRO A 212 5.58 8.51 15.96
C PRO A 212 6.82 8.25 15.09
N TRP A 213 7.39 7.04 15.16
CA TRP A 213 8.54 6.66 14.35
C TRP A 213 8.18 6.47 12.86
N VAL A 214 6.94 6.05 12.54
CA VAL A 214 6.44 5.98 11.15
C VAL A 214 6.28 7.40 10.59
N ARG A 215 5.70 8.32 11.37
CA ARG A 215 5.63 9.75 11.00
C ARG A 215 7.00 10.34 10.71
N ALA A 216 7.96 10.10 11.60
CA ALA A 216 9.32 10.59 11.44
C ALA A 216 10.02 10.05 10.17
N LEU A 217 9.67 8.83 9.73
CA LEU A 217 10.17 8.26 8.47
C LEU A 217 9.51 8.87 7.23
N ARG A 218 8.23 9.25 7.33
CA ARG A 218 7.45 9.83 6.22
C ARG A 218 7.69 11.32 6.02
N ASP A 219 7.97 12.07 7.10
CA ASP A 219 8.13 13.51 7.05
C ASP A 219 9.54 13.92 6.55
N PRO A 220 9.64 14.61 5.39
CA PRO A 220 10.91 15.18 4.92
C PRO A 220 11.53 16.16 5.95
N SER A 221 10.71 16.79 6.77
CA SER A 221 11.08 17.83 7.75
C SER A 221 11.81 17.25 8.96
N TYR A 222 11.41 16.05 9.41
CA TYR A 222 12.06 15.38 10.54
C TYR A 222 13.52 15.00 10.26
N ARG A 223 13.89 14.86 8.98
CA ARG A 223 15.29 14.69 8.55
C ARG A 223 16.14 15.96 8.68
N ARG A 224 15.54 17.16 8.67
CA ARG A 224 16.26 18.44 8.86
C ARG A 224 16.38 18.83 10.34
N ALA A 225 15.49 18.36 11.21
CA ALA A 225 15.46 18.76 12.62
C ALA A 225 16.54 18.10 13.51
N GLN A 226 17.33 17.14 13.01
CA GLN A 226 18.47 16.54 13.73
C GLN A 226 19.85 16.95 13.19
N SER A 227 19.93 17.81 12.17
CA SER A 227 21.21 18.39 11.71
C SER A 227 21.48 19.81 12.23
N VAL A 228 20.66 20.32 13.17
CA VAL A 228 20.79 21.69 13.73
C VAL A 228 20.92 21.68 15.27
N ARG A 229 21.25 20.53 15.88
CA ARG A 229 21.65 20.45 17.30
C ARG A 229 23.00 19.75 17.51
N ALA A 230 23.86 19.85 16.51
CA ALA A 230 25.28 19.49 16.59
C ALA A 230 26.09 20.47 15.71
N GLY A 231 25.88 21.75 15.96
CA GLY A 231 26.68 22.87 15.45
C GLY A 231 26.82 23.87 16.57
#